data_AF-A0A0C3JE99-F1
#
_entry.id   AF-A0A0C3JE99-F1
#
_cell.length_a   1.000
_cell.length_b   1.000
_cell.length_c   1.000
_cell.angle_alpha   90.00
_cell.angle_beta   90.00
_cell.angle_gamma   90.00
#
_symmetry.space_group_name_H-M   'P 1'
#
loop_
_entity.id
_entity.type
_entity.pdbx_description
1 polymer ?
#
loop_
_entity_poly.entity_id
_entity_poly.type
_entity_poly.pdbx_seq_one_letter_code
_entity_poly.pdbx_strand_id
1 'polypeptide(L)'
;FSLKDESNILYQEANVLYWAKALLKMMYKFIDHAIDSAKEPPPFDIPHTHFMDAGLLLVYSNALTTTKDSGLSSAKTSTVVSMMCLCKELIPISSDGEDFMKYIHNGDAAPCDHLDPDAENIMQFLAFTQHGQYVKTCRQVYISDYQG
;
A
#
# COMPACT_ATOMS: atom_id res chain seq x y z
N PHE A 1 -14.40 19.31 6.15
CA PHE A 1 -14.30 17.85 6.05
C PHE A 1 -14.81 17.25 7.34
N SER A 2 -15.71 16.27 7.28
CA SER A 2 -16.21 15.54 8.45
C SER A 2 -15.31 14.33 8.75
N LEU A 3 -15.25 13.88 10.01
CA LEU A 3 -14.60 12.61 10.40
C LEU A 3 -15.13 11.42 9.58
N LYS A 4 -16.39 11.47 9.14
CA LYS A 4 -16.96 10.49 8.22
C LYS A 4 -16.27 10.50 6.85
N ASP A 5 -15.97 11.67 6.31
CA ASP A 5 -15.31 11.82 5.01
C ASP A 5 -13.85 11.35 5.08
N GLU A 6 -13.14 11.73 6.14
CA GLU A 6 -11.77 11.27 6.42
C GLU A 6 -11.72 9.76 6.60
N SER A 7 -12.72 9.18 7.28
CA SER A 7 -12.76 7.73 7.48
C SER A 7 -12.89 6.96 6.16
N ASN A 8 -13.72 7.45 5.22
CA ASN A 8 -13.88 6.82 3.92
C ASN A 8 -12.58 6.83 3.10
N ILE A 9 -11.82 7.93 3.14
CA ILE A 9 -10.52 8.04 2.46
C ILE A 9 -9.54 6.99 3.02
N LEU A 10 -9.43 6.91 4.34
CA LEU A 10 -8.52 5.95 4.97
C LEU A 10 -8.92 4.49 4.71
N TYR A 11 -10.22 4.17 4.67
CA TYR A 11 -10.68 2.84 4.23
C TYR A 11 -10.31 2.55 2.77
N GLN A 12 -10.44 3.54 1.89
CA GLN A 12 -10.04 3.40 0.48
C GLN A 12 -8.53 3.17 0.36
N GLU A 13 -7.70 3.95 1.07
CA GLU A 13 -6.25 3.77 1.07
C GLU A 13 -5.82 2.40 1.60
N ALA A 14 -6.43 1.94 2.71
CA ALA A 14 -6.18 0.59 3.23
C ALA A 14 -6.55 -0.50 2.22
N ASN A 15 -7.67 -0.33 1.51
CA ASN A 15 -8.08 -1.26 0.45
C ASN A 15 -7.12 -1.23 -0.75
N VAL A 16 -6.62 -0.05 -1.15
CA VAL A 16 -5.62 0.07 -2.22
C VAL A 16 -4.35 -0.70 -1.87
N LEU A 17 -3.85 -0.59 -0.62
CA LEU A 17 -2.69 -1.35 -0.15
C LEU A 17 -2.96 -2.86 -0.15
N TYR A 18 -4.15 -3.29 0.25
CA TYR A 18 -4.56 -4.69 0.17
C TYR A 18 -4.51 -5.21 -1.28
N TRP A 19 -5.07 -4.44 -2.23
CA TRP A 19 -5.04 -4.80 -3.65
C TRP A 19 -3.62 -4.80 -4.22
N ALA A 20 -2.78 -3.84 -3.84
CA ALA A 20 -1.37 -3.79 -4.25
C ALA A 20 -0.63 -5.07 -3.84
N LYS A 21 -0.81 -5.52 -2.59
CA LYS A 21 -0.28 -6.80 -2.12
C LYS A 21 -0.79 -7.99 -2.91
N ALA A 22 -2.10 -8.03 -3.20
CA ALA A 22 -2.72 -9.12 -3.96
C ALA A 22 -2.20 -9.20 -5.41
N LEU A 23 -2.03 -8.04 -6.07
CA LEU A 23 -1.51 -7.94 -7.43
C LEU A 23 -0.03 -8.33 -7.52
N LEU A 24 0.80 -7.92 -6.54
CA LEU A 24 2.19 -8.36 -6.48
C LEU A 24 2.29 -9.87 -6.20
N LYS A 25 1.48 -10.40 -5.28
CA LYS A 25 1.39 -11.85 -5.02
C LYS A 25 0.96 -12.65 -6.25
N MET A 26 0.05 -12.11 -7.05
CA MET A 26 -0.31 -12.72 -8.34
C MET A 26 0.89 -12.80 -9.28
N MET A 27 1.75 -11.77 -9.31
CA MET A 27 2.95 -11.78 -10.14
C MET A 27 3.97 -12.80 -9.65
N TYR A 28 4.23 -12.92 -8.34
CA TYR A 28 5.11 -13.98 -7.83
C TYR A 28 4.59 -15.37 -8.18
N LYS A 29 3.30 -15.65 -7.99
CA LYS A 29 2.71 -16.94 -8.41
C LYS A 29 2.88 -17.23 -9.91
N PHE A 30 2.84 -16.18 -10.74
CA PHE A 30 3.08 -16.32 -12.17
C PHE A 30 4.55 -16.65 -12.47
N ILE A 31 5.48 -15.99 -11.78
CA ILE A 31 6.92 -16.24 -11.88
C ILE A 31 7.24 -17.68 -11.42
N ASP A 32 6.75 -18.08 -10.24
CA ASP A 32 6.97 -19.41 -9.68
C ASP A 32 6.54 -20.50 -10.66
N HIS A 33 5.33 -20.37 -11.22
CA HIS A 33 4.84 -21.31 -12.24
C HIS A 33 5.73 -21.34 -13.49
N ALA A 34 6.28 -20.19 -13.92
CA ALA A 34 7.16 -20.13 -15.07
C ALA A 34 8.51 -20.81 -14.80
N ILE A 35 9.05 -20.66 -13.59
CA ILE A 35 10.28 -21.33 -13.13
C ILE A 35 10.05 -22.83 -13.04
N ASP A 36 8.96 -23.28 -12.41
CA ASP A 36 8.62 -24.70 -12.27
C ASP A 36 8.46 -25.40 -13.63
N SER A 37 8.04 -24.65 -14.65
CA SER A 37 7.86 -25.15 -16.01
C SER A 37 9.14 -25.08 -16.86
N ALA A 38 10.19 -24.40 -16.39
CA ALA A 38 11.43 -24.21 -17.13
C ALA A 38 12.34 -25.43 -17.00
N LYS A 39 13.14 -25.68 -18.06
CA LYS A 39 14.14 -26.77 -18.04
C LYS A 39 15.38 -26.42 -17.22
N GLU A 40 15.67 -25.14 -17.10
CA GLU A 40 16.85 -24.59 -16.46
C GLU A 40 16.41 -23.47 -15.53
N PRO A 41 17.13 -23.24 -14.41
CA PRO A 41 16.84 -22.13 -13.52
C PRO A 41 17.08 -20.77 -14.21
N PRO A 42 16.47 -19.68 -13.71
CA PRO A 42 16.74 -18.35 -14.26
C PRO A 42 18.23 -18.01 -14.14
N PRO A 43 18.84 -17.38 -15.16
CA PRO A 43 20.26 -17.05 -15.15
C PRO A 43 20.59 -15.80 -14.32
N PHE A 44 19.62 -15.27 -13.58
CA PHE A 44 19.72 -14.08 -12.74
C PHE A 44 18.85 -14.24 -11.49
N ASP A 45 19.20 -13.51 -10.44
CA ASP A 45 18.40 -13.46 -9.22
C ASP A 45 17.15 -12.60 -9.44
N ILE A 46 16.00 -13.13 -9.08
CA ILE A 46 14.72 -12.41 -9.17
C ILE A 46 14.54 -11.58 -7.90
N PRO A 47 14.40 -10.24 -8.00
CA PRO A 47 14.17 -9.40 -6.83
C PRO A 47 12.92 -9.83 -6.05
N HIS A 48 13.03 -9.81 -4.72
CA HIS A 48 11.93 -10.11 -3.80
C HIS A 48 11.54 -8.86 -3.01
N THR A 49 10.60 -8.10 -3.56
CA THR A 49 9.98 -6.93 -2.94
C THR A 49 8.62 -7.26 -2.33
N HIS A 50 8.15 -6.41 -1.41
CA HIS A 50 6.80 -6.47 -0.85
C HIS A 50 6.29 -5.06 -0.53
N PHE A 51 4.97 -4.90 -0.44
CA PHE A 51 4.38 -3.68 0.11
C PHE A 51 4.33 -3.79 1.64
N MET A 52 4.63 -2.69 2.32
CA MET A 52 4.61 -2.57 3.79
C MET A 52 3.31 -3.09 4.42
N ASP A 53 3.41 -3.64 5.63
CA ASP A 53 2.24 -3.86 6.46
C ASP A 53 1.59 -2.53 6.87
N ALA A 54 0.26 -2.52 6.86
CA ALA A 54 -0.53 -1.33 7.14
C ALA A 54 -1.84 -1.69 7.83
N GLY A 55 -2.31 -0.81 8.71
CA GLY A 55 -3.52 -1.00 9.49
C GLY A 55 -4.20 0.30 9.84
N LEU A 56 -5.52 0.24 10.00
CA LEU A 56 -6.31 1.37 10.50
C LEU A 56 -6.30 1.36 12.03
N LEU A 57 -5.82 2.46 12.61
CA LEU A 57 -5.88 2.70 14.05
C LEU A 57 -7.07 3.63 14.33
N LEU A 58 -7.97 3.18 15.20
CA LEU A 58 -9.13 3.95 15.67
C LEU A 58 -8.86 4.41 17.10
N VAL A 59 -8.80 5.73 17.28
CA VAL A 59 -8.65 6.34 18.60
C VAL A 59 -10.03 6.71 19.12
N TYR A 60 -10.36 6.23 20.31
CA TYR A 60 -11.64 6.45 20.96
C TYR A 60 -11.51 7.49 22.06
N SER A 61 -12.53 8.33 22.21
CA SER A 61 -12.67 9.27 23.31
C SER A 61 -14.07 9.19 23.91
N ASN A 62 -14.21 9.62 25.15
CA ASN A 62 -15.49 9.70 25.82
C ASN A 62 -16.15 11.05 25.49
N ALA A 63 -17.31 11.01 24.85
CA ALA A 63 -18.17 12.16 24.64
C ALA A 63 -19.31 12.16 25.65
N LEU A 64 -19.56 13.32 26.27
CA LEU A 64 -20.72 13.50 27.13
C LEU A 64 -21.93 13.81 26.26
N THR A 65 -22.89 12.89 26.19
CA THR A 65 -24.15 13.14 25.48
C THR A 65 -25.21 13.55 26.50
N THR A 66 -25.76 14.75 26.34
CA THR A 66 -26.91 15.21 27.11
C THR A 66 -28.18 14.88 26.34
N THR A 67 -28.91 13.86 26.80
CA THR A 67 -30.26 13.59 26.29
C THR A 67 -31.25 14.39 27.14
N LYS A 68 -31.96 15.35 26.52
CA LYS A 68 -33.05 16.09 27.16
C LYS A 68 -34.34 15.27 27.09
N ASP A 69 -34.40 14.18 27.84
CA ASP A 69 -35.68 13.48 28.07
C ASP A 69 -36.10 13.68 29.53
N SER A 70 -37.23 14.37 29.69
CA SER A 70 -37.99 14.61 30.94
C SER A 70 -37.19 14.87 32.22
N GLY A 71 -36.96 16.15 32.56
CA GLY A 71 -36.82 16.63 33.95
C GLY A 71 -35.60 16.23 34.78
N LEU A 72 -34.84 15.20 34.40
CA LEU A 72 -33.62 14.77 35.09
C LEU A 72 -32.51 14.54 34.07
N SER A 73 -31.55 15.47 34.00
CA SER A 73 -30.39 15.35 33.13
C SER A 73 -29.50 14.19 33.57
N SER A 74 -29.67 13.03 32.94
CA SER A 74 -28.73 11.91 33.08
C SER A 74 -27.62 12.08 32.05
N ALA A 75 -26.41 12.37 32.52
CA ALA A 75 -25.23 12.44 31.65
C ALA A 75 -24.82 11.01 31.27
N LYS A 76 -24.99 10.65 30.00
CA LYS A 76 -24.53 9.36 29.46
C LYS A 76 -23.22 9.56 28.74
N THR A 77 -22.19 8.87 29.21
CA THR A 77 -20.90 8.78 28.53
C THR A 77 -21.05 7.84 27.34
N SER A 78 -20.78 8.34 26.14
CA SER A 78 -20.72 7.54 24.91
C SER A 78 -19.28 7.50 24.42
N THR A 79 -18.78 6.30 24.11
CA THR A 79 -17.48 6.14 23.47
C THR A 79 -17.63 6.38 21.97
N VAL A 80 -16.91 7.37 21.46
CA VAL A 80 -16.93 7.75 20.04
C VAL A 80 -15.52 7.70 19.46
N VAL A 81 -15.40 7.40 18.17
CA VAL A 81 -14.13 7.52 17.45
C VAL A 81 -13.81 9.00 17.31
N SER A 82 -12.70 9.44 17.91
CA SER A 82 -12.22 10.83 17.81
C SER A 82 -11.23 11.03 16.68
N MET A 83 -10.51 9.97 16.29
CA MET A 83 -9.53 10.02 15.20
C MET A 83 -9.37 8.64 14.58
N MET A 84 -9.12 8.62 13.28
CA MET A 84 -8.68 7.43 12.57
C MET A 84 -7.39 7.77 11.82
N CYS A 85 -6.43 6.86 11.80
CA CYS A 85 -5.22 7.01 11.01
C CYS A 85 -4.81 5.69 10.34
N LEU A 86 -4.09 5.80 9.24
CA LEU A 86 -3.44 4.67 8.58
C LEU A 86 -2.00 4.58 9.07
N CYS A 87 -1.70 3.54 9.82
CA CYS A 87 -0.34 3.24 10.26
C CYS A 87 0.29 2.27 9.26
N LYS A 88 1.56 2.50 8.92
CA LYS A 88 2.37 1.64 8.04
C LYS A 88 3.63 1.20 8.78
N GLU A 89 4.18 0.08 8.38
CA GLU A 89 5.52 -0.36 8.77
C GLU A 89 6.56 0.73 8.47
N LEU A 90 7.53 0.90 9.37
CA LEU A 90 8.59 1.87 9.21
C LEU A 90 9.73 1.25 8.40
N ILE A 91 10.08 1.86 7.26
CA ILE A 91 11.32 1.54 6.55
C ILE A 91 12.47 2.24 7.28
N PRO A 92 13.49 1.50 7.75
CA PRO A 92 14.67 2.09 8.36
C PRO A 92 15.52 2.77 7.28
N ILE A 93 15.34 4.08 7.13
CA ILE A 93 16.14 4.93 6.23
C ILE A 93 17.27 5.60 7.01
N SER A 94 18.38 5.85 6.32
CA SER A 94 19.43 6.77 6.75
C SER A 94 18.85 8.14 7.15
N SER A 95 19.51 8.83 8.09
CA SER A 95 19.00 10.08 8.69
C SER A 95 18.86 11.26 7.73
N ASP A 96 19.45 11.18 6.54
CA ASP A 96 19.35 12.10 5.40
C ASP A 96 18.22 11.75 4.42
N GLY A 97 17.62 10.56 4.53
CA GLY A 97 16.44 10.16 3.75
C GLY A 97 16.72 9.92 2.27
N GLU A 98 17.99 9.83 1.87
CA GLU A 98 18.41 9.56 0.49
C GLU A 98 18.10 8.12 0.04
N ASP A 99 17.85 7.22 1.00
CA ASP A 99 17.59 5.80 0.72
C ASP A 99 16.16 5.53 0.20
N PHE A 100 15.20 6.45 0.43
CA PHE A 100 13.82 6.27 -0.03
C PHE A 100 13.64 6.91 -1.40
N MET A 101 13.36 6.09 -2.40
CA MET A 101 13.34 6.53 -3.77
C MET A 101 12.11 6.07 -4.52
N LYS A 102 11.85 6.73 -5.64
CA LYS A 102 10.81 6.35 -6.57
C LYS A 102 11.41 5.58 -7.73
N TYR A 103 10.89 4.40 -8.00
CA TYR A 103 11.31 3.56 -9.12
C TYR A 103 10.49 3.84 -10.38
N ILE A 104 9.19 4.10 -10.23
CA ILE A 104 8.26 4.38 -11.35
C ILE A 104 7.26 5.46 -10.94
N HIS A 105 7.07 6.47 -11.78
CA HIS A 105 6.11 7.55 -11.54
C HIS A 105 4.64 7.13 -11.76
N ASN A 106 3.71 7.89 -11.19
CA ASN A 106 2.27 7.73 -11.45
C ASN A 106 1.81 8.51 -12.70
N GLY A 107 2.55 9.55 -13.09
CA GLY A 107 2.29 10.35 -14.29
C GLY A 107 2.93 9.79 -15.56
N ASP A 108 3.89 8.87 -15.43
CA ASP A 108 4.58 8.22 -16.53
C ASP A 108 4.90 6.78 -16.11
N ALA A 109 4.60 5.82 -16.97
CA ALA A 109 4.94 4.41 -16.76
C ALA A 109 6.41 4.11 -17.08
N ALA A 110 7.16 5.09 -17.60
CA ALA A 110 8.60 4.99 -17.74
C ALA A 110 9.29 4.87 -16.37
N PRO A 111 10.28 3.97 -16.26
CA PRO A 111 11.23 3.96 -15.16
C PRO A 111 11.89 5.30 -14.87
N CYS A 112 12.28 5.52 -13.61
CA CYS A 112 13.18 6.61 -13.26
C CYS A 112 14.60 6.36 -13.81
N ASP A 113 15.26 7.43 -14.26
CA ASP A 113 16.63 7.41 -14.76
C ASP A 113 17.66 7.57 -13.62
N HIS A 114 18.93 7.27 -13.93
CA HIS A 114 20.10 7.50 -13.05
C HIS A 114 20.09 6.73 -11.72
N LEU A 115 19.47 5.54 -11.72
CA LEU A 115 19.52 4.62 -10.59
C LEU A 115 20.90 3.97 -10.49
N ASP A 116 21.32 3.64 -9.27
CA ASP A 116 22.43 2.71 -9.09
C ASP A 116 22.05 1.31 -9.61
N PRO A 117 23.02 0.40 -9.84
CA PRO A 117 22.74 -0.90 -10.43
C PRO A 117 21.75 -1.78 -9.65
N ASP A 118 21.72 -1.69 -8.32
CA ASP A 118 20.82 -2.50 -7.49
C ASP A 118 19.39 -1.95 -7.59
N ALA A 119 19.25 -0.62 -7.52
CA ALA A 119 17.99 0.07 -7.74
C ALA A 119 17.47 -0.11 -9.17
N GLU A 120 18.35 -0.18 -10.17
CA GLU A 120 18.00 -0.46 -11.56
C GLU A 120 17.42 -1.88 -11.71
N ASN A 121 18.04 -2.89 -11.08
CA ASN A 121 17.53 -4.25 -11.08
C ASN A 121 16.13 -4.35 -10.45
N ILE A 122 15.92 -3.68 -9.30
CA ILE A 122 14.60 -3.58 -8.66
C ILE A 122 13.60 -2.89 -9.59
N MET A 123 13.97 -1.75 -10.19
CA MET A 123 13.11 -1.03 -11.13
C MET A 123 12.69 -1.91 -12.30
N GLN A 124 13.61 -2.65 -12.92
CA GLN A 124 13.30 -3.50 -14.07
C GLN A 124 12.31 -4.60 -13.68
N PHE A 125 12.51 -5.20 -12.52
CA PHE A 125 11.55 -6.15 -11.95
C PHE A 125 10.17 -5.51 -11.73
N LEU A 126 10.11 -4.31 -11.14
CA LEU A 126 8.86 -3.60 -10.89
C LEU A 126 8.13 -3.24 -12.20
N ALA A 127 8.85 -2.80 -13.24
CA ALA A 127 8.30 -2.54 -14.56
C ALA A 127 7.72 -3.83 -15.19
N PHE A 128 8.43 -4.95 -15.05
CA PHE A 128 7.91 -6.26 -15.45
C PHE A 128 6.61 -6.62 -14.70
N THR A 129 6.56 -6.42 -13.39
CA THR A 129 5.34 -6.70 -12.62
C THR A 129 4.18 -5.80 -13.03
N GLN A 130 4.42 -4.51 -13.26
CA GLN A 130 3.41 -3.55 -13.73
C GLN A 130 2.80 -3.98 -15.07
N HIS A 131 3.66 -4.34 -16.03
CA HIS A 131 3.22 -4.82 -17.34
C HIS A 131 2.46 -6.14 -17.21
N GLY A 132 2.99 -7.08 -16.43
CA GLY A 132 2.36 -8.38 -16.17
C GLY A 132 0.97 -8.23 -15.53
N GLN A 133 0.82 -7.35 -14.55
CA GLN A 133 -0.47 -7.04 -13.93
C GLN A 133 -1.47 -6.50 -14.95
N TYR A 134 -1.07 -5.54 -15.78
CA TYR A 134 -1.94 -4.97 -16.82
C TYR A 134 -2.42 -6.05 -17.80
N VAL A 135 -1.54 -6.93 -18.25
CA VAL A 135 -1.92 -8.03 -19.16
C VAL A 135 -2.81 -9.06 -18.46
N LYS A 136 -2.43 -9.53 -17.27
CA LYS A 136 -3.12 -10.60 -16.54
C LYS A 136 -4.50 -10.20 -16.03
N THR A 137 -4.74 -8.91 -15.82
CA THR A 137 -6.04 -8.37 -15.40
C THR A 137 -6.90 -7.93 -16.58
N CYS A 138 -6.57 -8.36 -17.80
CA CYS A 138 -7.26 -7.97 -19.03
C CYS A 138 -7.32 -6.43 -19.19
N ARG A 139 -6.22 -5.75 -18.88
CA ARG A 139 -6.02 -4.31 -19.02
C ARG A 139 -6.86 -3.44 -18.07
N GLN A 140 -7.32 -4.01 -16.96
CA GLN A 140 -8.19 -3.30 -16.02
C GLN A 140 -7.40 -2.57 -14.93
N VAL A 141 -6.31 -3.19 -14.43
CA VAL A 141 -5.56 -2.62 -13.30
C VAL A 141 -4.09 -3.00 -13.36
N TYR A 142 -3.26 -2.08 -12.89
CA TYR A 142 -1.85 -2.28 -12.58
C TYR A 142 -1.47 -1.36 -11.43
N ILE A 143 -0.35 -1.64 -10.78
CA ILE A 143 0.22 -0.77 -9.76
C ILE A 143 1.18 0.22 -10.42
N SER A 144 1.00 1.50 -10.14
CA SER A 144 1.96 2.56 -10.44
C SER A 144 2.58 3.08 -9.15
N ASP A 145 3.40 4.13 -9.25
CA ASP A 145 3.91 4.86 -8.07
C ASP A 145 4.77 3.97 -7.15
N TYR A 146 5.56 3.08 -7.74
CA TYR A 146 6.46 2.24 -6.97
C TYR A 146 7.57 3.09 -6.34
N GLN A 147 7.64 3.02 -5.02
CA GLN A 147 8.59 3.73 -4.18
C GLN A 147 8.84 2.93 -2.91
N GLY A 148 10.02 3.07 -2.34
CA GLY A 148 10.48 2.27 -1.21
C GLY A 148 11.85 2.71 -0.74
#